data_AF-A0A101I2K5-F1
#
_entry.id   AF-A0A101I2K5-F1
#
_cell.length_a   1.000
_cell.length_b   1.000
_cell.length_c   1.000
_cell.angle_alpha   90.00
_cell.angle_beta   90.00
_cell.angle_gamma   90.00
#
_symmetry.space_group_name_H-M   'P 1'
#
loop_
_entity.id
_entity.type
_entity.pdbx_description
1 polymer ?
#
loop_
_entity_poly.entity_id
_entity_poly.type
_entity_poly.pdbx_seq_one_letter_code
_entity_poly.pdbx_strand_id
1 'polypeptide(L)'
;MKVLYPAEIMFALGIILFSISLFFAGLILKRLLKIIKKPSIWVLEIFGSLLVLAGAILHIIKLTVYFPALARSNPYDLLPQIAKTMQVGSLEGLMILLAGFFAILSSLIYYIWSTR
;
A
#
# COMPACT_ATOMS: atom_id res chain seq x y z
N MET A 1 -6.72 -23.14 7.42
CA MET A 1 -7.23 -21.80 7.78
C MET A 1 -8.44 -21.47 6.91
N LYS A 2 -9.55 -20.98 7.48
CA LYS A 2 -10.67 -20.49 6.67
C LYS A 2 -10.34 -19.06 6.22
N VAL A 3 -10.22 -18.85 4.91
CA VAL A 3 -10.12 -17.50 4.34
C VAL A 3 -11.48 -16.83 4.45
N LEU A 4 -11.53 -15.68 5.12
CA LEU A 4 -12.73 -14.86 5.22
C LEU A 4 -12.80 -13.94 4.00
N TYR A 5 -13.26 -14.49 2.86
CA TYR A 5 -13.36 -13.75 1.61
C TYR A 5 -14.02 -12.36 1.72
N PRO A 6 -15.09 -12.16 2.52
CA PRO A 6 -15.66 -10.82 2.70
C PRO A 6 -14.66 -9.82 3.28
N ALA A 7 -13.85 -10.24 4.27
CA ALA A 7 -12.86 -9.37 4.90
C ALA A 7 -11.72 -9.03 3.94
N GLU A 8 -11.24 -10.00 3.16
CA GLU A 8 -10.18 -9.76 2.17
C GLU A 8 -10.65 -8.82 1.04
N ILE A 9 -11.91 -8.95 0.59
CA ILE A 9 -12.49 -8.04 -0.41
C ILE A 9 -12.60 -6.62 0.16
N MET A 10 -13.09 -6.48 1.40
CA MET A 10 -13.16 -5.18 2.07
C MET A 10 -11.77 -4.55 2.22
N PHE A 11 -10.76 -5.36 2.56
CA PHE A 11 -9.39 -4.90 2.69
C PHE A 11 -8.80 -4.46 1.34
N ALA A 12 -8.99 -5.25 0.27
CA ALA A 12 -8.57 -4.88 -1.08
C ALA A 12 -9.20 -3.54 -1.53
N LEU A 13 -10.51 -3.38 -1.32
CA LEU A 13 -11.21 -2.12 -1.61
C LEU A 13 -10.64 -0.95 -0.78
N GLY A 14 -10.38 -1.19 0.51
CA GLY A 14 -9.77 -0.21 1.40
C GLY A 14 -8.40 0.26 0.92
N ILE A 15 -7.52 -0.67 0.51
CA ILE A 15 -6.19 -0.34 -0.04
C ILE A 15 -6.32 0.48 -1.33
N ILE A 16 -7.23 0.09 -2.24
CA ILE A 16 -7.44 0.81 -3.50
C ILE A 16 -7.93 2.24 -3.24
N LEU A 17 -8.94 2.40 -2.37
CA LEU A 17 -9.45 3.71 -1.99
C LEU A 17 -8.37 4.57 -1.30
N PHE A 18 -7.56 3.95 -0.45
CA PHE A 18 -6.44 4.63 0.21
C PHE A 18 -5.38 5.08 -0.81
N SER A 19 -5.03 4.25 -1.79
CA SER A 19 -4.12 4.63 -2.89
C SER A 19 -4.66 5.84 -3.67
N ILE A 20 -5.95 5.82 -4.03
CA ILE A 20 -6.62 6.93 -4.73
C ILE A 20 -6.57 8.20 -3.87
N SER A 21 -6.84 8.07 -2.57
CA SER A 21 -6.79 9.19 -1.63
C SER A 21 -5.39 9.83 -1.57
N LEU A 22 -4.33 9.02 -1.42
CA LEU A 22 -2.95 9.51 -1.42
C LEU A 22 -2.57 10.17 -2.75
N PHE A 23 -3.04 9.63 -3.88
CA PHE A 23 -2.79 10.23 -5.18
C PHE A 23 -3.38 11.65 -5.26
N PHE A 24 -4.65 11.82 -4.86
CA PHE A 24 -5.28 13.14 -4.80
C PHE A 24 -4.62 14.05 -3.79
N ALA A 25 -4.23 13.55 -2.62
CA ALA A 25 -3.47 14.31 -1.62
C ALA A 25 -2.17 14.87 -2.21
N GLY A 26 -1.44 14.07 -3.00
CA GLY A 26 -0.23 14.50 -3.69
C GLY A 26 -0.49 15.60 -4.72
N LEU A 27 -1.59 15.50 -5.47
CA LEU A 27 -1.99 16.56 -6.42
C LEU A 27 -2.37 17.87 -5.72
N ILE A 28 -3.06 17.78 -4.57
CA ILE A 28 -3.40 18.95 -3.75
C ILE A 28 -2.12 19.58 -3.21
N LEU A 29 -1.23 18.77 -2.62
CA LEU A 29 0.04 19.22 -2.07
C LEU A 29 0.92 19.90 -3.15
N LYS A 30 0.94 19.37 -4.37
CA LYS A 30 1.61 20.01 -5.52
C LYS A 30 1.11 21.43 -5.77
N ARG A 31 -0.21 21.65 -5.71
CA ARG A 31 -0.80 23.00 -5.89
C ARG A 31 -0.43 23.92 -4.73
N LEU A 32 -0.50 23.43 -3.50
CA LEU A 32 -0.15 24.21 -2.31
C LEU A 32 1.32 24.63 -2.31
N LEU A 33 2.24 23.72 -2.64
CA LEU A 33 3.68 24.01 -2.73
C LEU A 33 4.01 25.07 -3.78
N LYS A 34 3.27 25.09 -4.89
CA LYS A 34 3.41 26.13 -5.93
C LYS A 34 3.05 27.52 -5.38
N ILE A 35 2.06 27.61 -4.50
CA ILE A 35 1.63 28.89 -3.89
C ILE A 35 2.72 29.41 -2.94
N ILE A 36 3.29 28.54 -2.10
CA ILE A 36 4.32 28.92 -1.12
C ILE A 36 5.76 28.90 -1.68
N LYS A 37 5.93 28.66 -2.99
CA LYS A 37 7.21 28.61 -3.71
C LYS A 37 8.24 27.65 -3.06
N LYS A 38 7.78 26.48 -2.61
CA LYS A 38 8.63 25.45 -1.97
C LYS A 38 8.89 24.26 -2.90
N PRO A 39 9.94 23.45 -2.62
CA PRO A 39 10.31 22.33 -3.49
C PRO A 39 9.27 21.21 -3.53
N SER A 40 9.39 20.34 -4.53
CA SER A 40 8.41 19.33 -4.95
C SER A 40 8.29 18.10 -4.04
N ILE A 41 8.00 18.28 -2.75
CA ILE A 41 7.80 17.15 -1.81
C ILE A 41 6.54 16.32 -2.08
N TRP A 42 5.62 16.83 -2.92
CA TRP A 42 4.44 16.11 -3.37
C TRP A 42 4.77 14.77 -4.07
N VAL A 43 6.00 14.62 -4.58
CA VAL A 43 6.47 13.37 -5.19
C VAL A 43 6.50 12.23 -4.17
N LEU A 44 6.77 12.50 -2.90
CA LEU A 44 6.73 11.49 -1.83
C LEU A 44 5.32 10.90 -1.68
N GLU A 45 4.30 11.76 -1.71
CA GLU A 45 2.89 11.35 -1.64
C GLU A 45 2.50 10.47 -2.84
N ILE A 46 2.91 10.89 -4.04
CA ILE A 46 2.63 10.14 -5.27
C ILE A 46 3.35 8.80 -5.26
N PHE A 47 4.62 8.76 -4.83
CA PHE A 47 5.35 7.50 -4.72
C PHE A 47 4.72 6.58 -3.67
N GLY A 48 4.26 7.14 -2.54
CA GLY A 48 3.45 6.40 -1.56
C GLY A 48 2.18 5.82 -2.19
N SER A 49 1.44 6.60 -2.97
CA SER A 49 0.22 6.11 -3.65
C SER A 49 0.49 4.93 -4.59
N LEU A 50 1.63 4.94 -5.30
CA LEU A 50 2.07 3.86 -6.18
C LEU A 50 2.48 2.61 -5.39
N LEU A 51 3.13 2.77 -4.23
CA LEU A 51 3.46 1.65 -3.35
C LEU A 51 2.20 0.99 -2.79
N VAL A 52 1.20 1.77 -2.35
CA VAL A 52 -0.11 1.21 -1.92
C VAL A 52 -0.78 0.46 -3.07
N LEU A 53 -0.76 1.02 -4.28
CA LEU A 53 -1.33 0.36 -5.45
C LEU A 53 -0.61 -0.96 -5.77
N ALA A 54 0.72 -0.98 -5.71
CA ALA A 54 1.51 -2.20 -5.86
C ALA A 54 1.17 -3.22 -4.75
N GLY A 55 0.98 -2.77 -3.51
CA GLY A 55 0.49 -3.57 -2.40
C GLY A 55 -0.89 -4.19 -2.68
N ALA A 56 -1.82 -3.42 -3.26
CA ALA A 56 -3.13 -3.93 -3.67
C ALA A 56 -3.02 -5.03 -4.73
N ILE A 57 -2.13 -4.87 -5.71
CA ILE A 57 -1.86 -5.89 -6.73
C ILE A 57 -1.32 -7.16 -6.06
N LEU A 58 -0.34 -7.05 -5.16
CA LEU A 58 0.19 -8.19 -4.41
C LEU A 58 -0.90 -8.87 -3.56
N HIS A 59 -1.78 -8.10 -2.95
CA HIS A 59 -2.92 -8.61 -2.19
C HIS A 59 -3.86 -9.44 -3.07
N ILE A 60 -4.22 -8.93 -4.25
CA ILE A 60 -5.06 -9.65 -5.22
C ILE A 60 -4.37 -10.94 -5.69
N ILE A 61 -3.05 -10.90 -5.96
CA ILE A 61 -2.27 -12.09 -6.32
C ILE A 61 -2.29 -13.11 -5.17
N LYS A 62 -2.14 -12.67 -3.91
CA LYS A 62 -2.25 -13.52 -2.73
C LYS A 62 -3.60 -14.21 -2.64
N LEU A 63 -4.68 -13.47 -2.90
CA LEU A 63 -6.04 -14.01 -2.86
C LEU A 63 -6.33 -15.00 -3.99
N THR A 64 -5.86 -14.72 -5.20
CA THR A 64 -6.22 -15.47 -6.42
C THR A 64 -5.28 -16.62 -6.74
N VAL A 65 -4.02 -16.55 -6.30
CA VAL A 65 -2.98 -17.54 -6.62
C VAL A 65 -2.54 -18.30 -5.37
N TYR A 66 -2.08 -17.59 -4.34
CA TYR A 66 -1.40 -18.22 -3.20
C TYR A 66 -2.38 -18.92 -2.23
N PHE A 67 -3.51 -18.30 -1.87
CA PHE A 67 -4.51 -18.96 -1.02
C PHE A 67 -5.15 -20.19 -1.66
N PRO A 68 -5.55 -20.18 -2.95
CA PRO A 68 -6.08 -21.38 -3.60
C PRO A 68 -5.03 -22.49 -3.73
N ALA A 69 -3.77 -22.15 -4.01
CA ALA A 69 -2.69 -23.13 -4.03
C ALA A 69 -2.52 -23.79 -2.65
N LEU A 70 -2.51 -22.97 -1.58
CA LEU A 70 -2.38 -23.45 -0.21
C LEU A 70 -3.52 -24.39 0.17
N ALA A 71 -4.75 -24.09 -0.26
CA ALA A 71 -5.92 -24.93 -0.02
C ALA A 71 -5.86 -26.30 -0.73
N ARG A 72 -5.10 -26.42 -1.84
CA ARG A 72 -4.92 -27.65 -2.63
C ARG A 72 -3.58 -28.35 -2.37
N SER A 73 -2.79 -27.85 -1.41
CA SER A 73 -1.43 -28.32 -1.18
C SER A 73 -1.40 -29.71 -0.53
N ASN A 74 -0.49 -30.56 -1.03
CA ASN A 74 -0.16 -31.84 -0.40
C ASN A 74 0.75 -31.61 0.82
N PRO A 75 0.88 -32.59 1.75
CA PRO A 75 1.68 -32.44 2.96
C PRO A 75 3.14 -32.02 2.73
N TYR A 76 3.74 -32.45 1.61
CA TYR A 76 5.11 -32.11 1.22
C TYR A 76 5.27 -30.67 0.72
N ASP A 77 4.22 -30.08 0.16
CA ASP A 77 4.23 -28.72 -0.42
C ASP A 77 3.67 -27.66 0.52
N LEU A 78 3.06 -28.09 1.63
CA LEU A 78 2.36 -27.21 2.57
C LEU A 78 3.31 -26.15 3.16
N LEU A 79 4.45 -26.56 3.72
CA LEU A 79 5.41 -25.64 4.35
C LEU A 79 6.01 -24.62 3.36
N PRO A 80 6.50 -25.01 2.17
CA PRO A 80 6.93 -24.06 1.15
C PRO A 80 5.85 -23.04 0.76
N GLN A 81 4.59 -23.48 0.63
CA GLN A 81 3.49 -22.60 0.25
C GLN A 81 3.10 -21.63 1.37
N ILE A 82 3.14 -22.06 2.64
CA ILE A 82 2.97 -21.16 3.79
C ILE A 82 4.07 -20.10 3.78
N ALA A 83 5.33 -20.50 3.65
CA ALA A 83 6.47 -19.57 3.65
C ALA A 83 6.34 -18.53 2.53
N LYS A 84 5.95 -18.96 1.32
CA LYS A 84 5.73 -18.05 0.19
C LYS A 84 4.56 -17.10 0.41
N THR A 85 3.45 -17.59 0.95
CA THR A 85 2.28 -16.76 1.28
C THR A 85 2.63 -15.70 2.33
N MET A 86 3.40 -16.08 3.36
CA MET A 86 3.89 -15.14 4.38
C MET A 86 4.86 -14.12 3.80
N GLN A 87 5.80 -14.54 2.94
CA GLN A 87 6.73 -13.63 2.29
C GLN A 87 6.02 -12.56 1.45
N VAL A 88 5.02 -12.97 0.66
CA VAL A 88 4.20 -12.04 -0.14
C VAL A 88 3.40 -11.10 0.76
N GLY A 89 2.82 -11.62 1.85
CA GLY A 89 2.13 -10.80 2.85
C GLY A 89 3.05 -9.79 3.55
N SER A 90 4.28 -10.16 3.86
CA SER A 90 5.27 -9.24 4.42
C SER A 90 5.68 -8.15 3.45
N LEU A 91 5.85 -8.48 2.16
CA LEU A 91 6.14 -7.48 1.12
C LEU A 91 4.99 -6.50 0.93
N GLU A 92 3.75 -6.99 0.91
CA GLU A 92 2.53 -6.18 0.88
C GLU A 92 2.49 -5.21 2.08
N GLY A 93 2.69 -5.73 3.30
CA GLY A 93 2.72 -4.92 4.51
C GLY A 93 3.84 -3.87 4.49
N LEU A 94 5.03 -4.22 4.00
CA LEU A 94 6.16 -3.31 3.87
C LEU A 94 5.88 -2.19 2.86
N MET A 95 5.24 -2.50 1.73
CA MET A 95 4.84 -1.48 0.75
C MET A 95 3.85 -0.48 1.34
N ILE A 96 2.83 -0.97 2.06
CA ILE A 96 1.83 -0.12 2.72
C ILE A 96 2.48 0.74 3.81
N LEU A 97 3.38 0.15 4.61
CA LEU A 97 4.11 0.87 5.65
C LEU A 97 4.98 2.00 5.07
N LEU A 98 5.76 1.71 4.02
CA LEU A 98 6.60 2.71 3.36
C LEU A 98 5.76 3.84 2.73
N ALA A 99 4.60 3.49 2.16
CA ALA A 99 3.69 4.50 1.66
C ALA A 99 3.17 5.43 2.75
N GLY A 100 2.73 4.88 3.88
CA GLY A 100 2.31 5.66 5.04
C GLY A 100 3.44 6.53 5.58
N PHE A 101 4.66 6.00 5.63
CA PHE A 101 5.85 6.76 6.03
C PHE A 101 6.11 7.95 5.12
N PHE A 102 6.04 7.78 3.79
CA PHE A 102 6.21 8.89 2.85
C PHE A 102 5.09 9.93 2.97
N ALA A 103 3.84 9.50 3.18
CA ALA A 103 2.70 10.40 3.37
C ALA A 103 2.80 11.22 4.66
N ILE A 104 3.29 10.62 5.74
CA ILE A 104 3.56 11.33 7.00
C ILE A 104 4.70 12.33 6.82
N LEU A 105 5.80 11.91 6.18
CA LEU A 105 6.98 12.73 6.01
C LEU A 105 6.70 13.97 5.14
N SER A 106 6.03 13.80 3.99
CA SER A 106 5.61 14.91 3.12
C SER A 106 4.72 15.91 3.86
N SER A 107 3.73 15.40 4.62
CA SER A 107 2.77 16.22 5.37
C SER A 107 3.44 17.00 6.49
N LEU A 108 4.39 16.39 7.21
CA LEU A 108 5.20 17.06 8.24
C LEU A 108 6.05 18.19 7.65
N ILE A 109 6.75 17.91 6.54
CA ILE A 109 7.59 18.93 5.89
C ILE A 109 6.71 20.10 5.41
N TYR A 110 5.57 19.80 4.79
CA TYR A 110 4.60 20.83 4.38
C TYR A 110 4.13 21.68 5.57
N TYR A 111 3.75 21.03 6.68
CA TYR A 111 3.30 21.71 7.88
C TYR A 111 4.36 22.68 8.41
N ILE A 112 5.62 22.24 8.51
CA ILE A 112 6.75 23.07 8.94
C ILE A 112 6.94 24.28 8.02
N TRP A 113 6.82 24.09 6.70
CA TRP A 113 6.97 25.17 5.72
C TRP A 113 5.79 26.14 5.65
N SER A 114 4.60 25.70 6.03
CA SER A 114 3.39 26.53 6.02
C SER A 114 3.23 27.37 7.29
N THR A 115 3.87 26.95 8.39
CA THR A 115 3.74 27.60 9.71
C THR A 115 4.89 28.59 10.00
N ARG A 116 5.99 28.50 9.25
CA ARG A 116 7.13 29.43 9.34
C ARG A 116 7.09 30.44 8.21
#